data_AF-A0A2H8TI54-F1
#
_entry.id   AF-A0A2H8TI54-F1
#
_cell.length_a   1.000
_cell.length_b   1.000
_cell.length_c   1.000
_cell.angle_alpha   90.00
_cell.angle_beta   90.00
_cell.angle_gamma   90.00
#
_symmetry.space_group_name_H-M   'P 1'
#
loop_
_entity.id
_entity.type
_entity.pdbx_description
1 polymer ?
#
loop_
_entity_poly.entity_id
_entity_poly.type
_entity_poly.pdbx_seq_one_letter_code
_entity_poly.pdbx_strand_id
1 'polypeptide(L)'
;AISHSALATVPRDFSKSTNVLGVVRNILNMALFAKYLRIGSTVKHGIQAFPQLSAAKYSVYPPHFSEPIYKKQDLDKIYESGEIENYKLIPYKAARSNETCSVFHDPIVAKFINYMLKKGQKKLARGVLEKVCDKS
;
A
#
# COMPACT_ATOMS: atom_id res chain seq x y z
N ALA A 1 30.36 -43.63 -25.72
CA ALA A 1 30.27 -43.66 -27.20
C ALA A 1 29.00 -42.91 -27.57
N ILE A 2 29.05 -41.64 -27.98
CA ILE A 2 29.47 -41.16 -29.31
C ILE A 2 28.78 -41.97 -30.39
N SER A 3 27.83 -41.36 -31.11
CA SER A 3 27.80 -41.31 -32.57
C SER A 3 26.44 -40.78 -33.05
N HIS A 4 26.41 -39.55 -33.60
CA HIS A 4 26.32 -39.31 -35.06
C HIS A 4 24.85 -39.28 -35.53
N SER A 5 24.30 -38.12 -35.91
CA SER A 5 24.42 -37.49 -37.25
C SER A 5 23.89 -38.44 -38.34
N ALA A 6 23.09 -38.06 -39.33
CA ALA A 6 22.84 -36.78 -39.96
C ALA A 6 21.66 -36.98 -40.93
N LEU A 7 21.14 -35.85 -41.42
CA LEU A 7 20.66 -35.58 -42.78
C LEU A 7 20.42 -36.77 -43.73
N ALA A 8 19.32 -36.70 -44.50
CA ALA A 8 19.34 -36.01 -45.79
C ALA A 8 18.01 -36.15 -46.57
N THR A 9 17.61 -35.05 -47.25
CA THR A 9 17.15 -34.95 -48.67
C THR A 9 16.06 -35.90 -49.21
N VAL A 10 15.14 -35.55 -50.11
CA VAL A 10 14.98 -34.44 -51.08
C VAL A 10 13.54 -34.54 -51.63
N PRO A 11 12.96 -33.46 -52.18
CA PRO A 11 11.58 -33.39 -52.62
C PRO A 11 11.28 -34.19 -53.90
N ARG A 12 10.01 -34.53 -54.10
CA ARG A 12 9.44 -34.83 -55.42
C ARG A 12 8.40 -33.77 -55.76
N ASP A 13 8.76 -32.92 -56.71
CA ASP A 13 7.81 -32.06 -57.42
C ASP A 13 6.83 -32.92 -58.22
N PHE A 14 5.53 -32.57 -58.18
CA PHE A 14 4.61 -32.96 -59.24
C PHE A 14 3.45 -31.95 -59.35
N SER A 15 3.62 -31.01 -60.28
CA SER A 15 2.67 -30.54 -61.30
C SER A 15 1.15 -30.72 -61.07
N LYS A 16 0.40 -29.59 -61.18
CA LYS A 16 -0.77 -29.33 -62.07
C LYS A 16 -1.63 -28.21 -61.47
N SER A 17 -1.73 -27.04 -62.10
CA SER A 17 -2.65 -26.68 -63.20
C SER A 17 -4.06 -26.27 -62.74
N THR A 18 -4.48 -25.09 -63.24
CA THR A 18 -5.84 -24.52 -63.35
C THR A 18 -6.47 -23.81 -62.14
N ASN A 19 -6.60 -22.47 -62.23
CA ASN A 19 -7.88 -21.76 -62.46
C ASN A 19 -7.77 -20.27 -62.05
N VAL A 20 -7.26 -19.46 -62.97
CA VAL A 20 -6.93 -18.03 -62.76
C VAL A 20 -8.17 -17.13 -62.63
N LEU A 21 -9.36 -17.58 -63.05
CA LEU A 21 -10.60 -16.79 -62.98
C LEU A 21 -11.31 -16.83 -61.61
N GLY A 22 -11.02 -17.82 -60.75
CA GLY A 22 -11.65 -17.92 -59.42
C GLY A 22 -11.03 -17.03 -58.35
N VAL A 23 -9.73 -16.75 -58.47
CA VAL A 23 -8.97 -15.94 -57.50
C VAL A 23 -9.33 -14.45 -57.62
N VAL A 24 -9.51 -13.95 -58.84
CA VAL A 24 -9.76 -12.51 -59.09
C VAL A 24 -11.11 -12.06 -58.53
N ARG A 25 -12.11 -12.95 -58.51
CA ARG A 25 -13.45 -12.66 -57.97
C ARG A 25 -13.50 -12.65 -56.43
N ASN A 26 -12.59 -13.35 -55.75
CA ASN A 26 -12.50 -13.37 -54.29
C ASN A 26 -11.71 -12.18 -53.71
N ILE A 27 -10.69 -11.69 -54.44
CA ILE A 27 -9.92 -10.50 -54.03
C ILE A 27 -10.77 -9.23 -54.12
N LEU A 28 -11.64 -9.12 -55.13
CA LEU A 28 -12.49 -7.95 -55.31
C LEU A 28 -13.52 -7.78 -54.17
N ASN A 29 -14.03 -8.89 -53.62
CA ASN A 29 -14.94 -8.86 -52.48
C ASN A 29 -14.25 -8.53 -51.14
N MET A 30 -12.96 -8.87 -50.97
CA MET A 30 -12.18 -8.46 -49.80
C MET A 30 -11.82 -6.97 -49.80
N ALA A 31 -11.54 -6.40 -50.97
CA ALA A 31 -11.16 -4.98 -51.09
C ALA A 31 -12.34 -4.02 -50.81
N LEU A 32 -13.57 -4.43 -51.14
CA LEU A 32 -14.79 -3.66 -50.83
C LEU A 32 -15.13 -3.67 -49.33
N PHE A 33 -14.80 -4.74 -48.61
CA PHE A 33 -15.05 -4.84 -47.17
C PHE A 33 -14.05 -4.02 -46.33
N ALA A 34 -12.80 -3.91 -46.79
CA ALA A 34 -11.76 -3.13 -46.09
C ALA A 34 -11.98 -1.61 -46.12
N LYS A 35 -12.74 -1.08 -47.09
CA LYS A 35 -13.09 0.36 -47.13
C LYS A 35 -14.15 0.76 -46.10
N TYR A 36 -15.01 -0.17 -45.67
CA TYR A 36 -16.10 0.13 -44.72
C TYR A 36 -15.66 0.15 -43.25
N LEU A 37 -14.49 -0.41 -42.92
CA LEU A 37 -13.97 -0.44 -41.54
C LEU A 37 -13.10 0.78 -41.17
N ARG A 38 -12.98 1.76 -42.07
CA ARG A 38 -12.16 2.96 -41.85
C ARG A 38 -13.00 4.21 -41.60
N ILE A 39 -14.03 4.07 -40.77
CA ILE A 39 -14.77 5.19 -40.17
C ILE A 39 -14.27 5.31 -38.73
N GLY A 40 -13.61 6.43 -38.46
CA GLY A 40 -12.88 6.67 -37.23
C GLY A 40 -13.74 6.88 -36.00
N SER A 41 -13.12 6.68 -34.86
CA SER A 41 -13.37 7.43 -33.62
C SER A 41 -12.14 7.26 -32.73
N THR A 42 -11.24 8.24 -32.74
CA THR A 42 -10.22 8.36 -31.70
C THR A 42 -10.93 8.86 -30.46
N VAL A 43 -11.52 7.95 -29.68
CA VAL A 43 -11.95 8.32 -28.34
C VAL A 43 -10.67 8.52 -27.54
N LYS A 44 -10.31 9.80 -27.36
CA LYS A 44 -9.31 10.21 -26.38
C LYS A 44 -9.92 9.92 -25.01
N HIS A 45 -9.93 8.65 -24.61
CA HIS A 45 -10.00 8.31 -23.21
C HIS A 45 -8.73 8.89 -22.63
N GLY A 46 -8.84 10.08 -22.02
CA GLY A 46 -7.81 10.58 -21.14
C GLY A 46 -7.50 9.44 -20.19
N ILE A 47 -6.30 8.89 -20.31
CA ILE A 47 -5.72 8.06 -19.27
C ILE A 47 -5.68 9.00 -18.08
N GLN A 48 -6.72 8.97 -17.26
CA GLN A 48 -6.68 9.56 -15.94
C GLN A 48 -5.55 8.81 -15.26
N ALA A 49 -4.39 9.45 -15.16
CA ALA A 49 -3.27 8.93 -14.43
C ALA A 49 -3.80 8.55 -13.05
N PHE A 50 -3.86 7.24 -12.78
CA PHE A 50 -4.20 6.72 -11.46
C PHE A 50 -3.33 7.47 -10.45
N PRO A 51 -3.92 8.06 -9.39
CA PRO A 51 -3.17 8.82 -8.43
C PRO A 51 -2.06 7.92 -7.90
N GLN A 52 -0.86 8.46 -8.07
CA GLN A 52 0.44 7.89 -7.80
C GLN A 52 0.41 7.15 -6.46
N LEU A 53 0.94 5.93 -6.47
CA LEU A 53 1.18 5.05 -5.32
C LEU A 53 1.49 5.88 -4.07
N SER A 54 0.48 6.14 -3.24
CA SER A 54 0.68 6.88 -2.01
C SER A 54 1.55 6.02 -1.12
N ALA A 55 2.73 6.50 -0.73
CA ALA A 55 3.60 5.81 0.23
C ALA A 55 2.73 5.29 1.39
N ALA A 56 2.84 3.99 1.69
CA ALA A 56 2.01 3.34 2.69
C ALA A 56 2.16 4.09 4.02
N LYS A 57 1.07 4.75 4.46
CA LYS A 57 1.04 5.43 5.75
C LYS A 57 0.83 4.36 6.82
N TYR A 58 1.81 4.16 7.68
CA TYR A 58 1.75 3.21 8.80
C TYR A 58 0.76 3.63 9.91
N SER A 59 0.23 4.86 9.86
CA SER A 59 -0.72 5.40 10.83
C SER A 59 -2.15 5.34 10.28
N VAL A 60 -3.07 4.83 11.11
CA VAL A 60 -4.52 4.88 10.87
C VAL A 60 -5.05 6.32 10.98
N TYR A 61 -4.47 7.12 11.88
CA TYR A 61 -4.88 8.51 12.06
C TYR A 61 -4.33 9.40 10.94
N PRO A 62 -5.18 10.29 10.35
CA PRO A 62 -4.73 11.33 9.43
C PRO A 62 -3.72 12.31 10.07
N PRO A 63 -2.91 13.03 9.28
CA PRO A 63 -1.86 13.91 9.80
C PRO A 63 -2.38 15.16 10.55
N HIS A 64 -3.64 15.55 10.35
CA HIS A 64 -4.25 16.69 11.04
C HIS A 64 -4.77 16.36 12.45
N PHE A 65 -4.67 15.09 12.88
CA PHE A 65 -5.04 14.68 14.23
C PHE A 65 -3.90 14.98 15.21
N SER A 66 -4.22 15.73 16.26
CA SER A 66 -3.27 16.08 17.32
C SER A 66 -3.17 14.99 18.39
N GLU A 67 -2.05 14.93 19.11
CA GLU A 67 -1.91 14.01 20.24
C GLU A 67 -2.73 14.51 21.45
N PRO A 68 -3.35 13.59 22.23
CA PRO A 68 -4.15 13.97 23.38
C PRO A 68 -3.29 14.41 24.56
N ILE A 69 -3.75 15.43 25.28
CA ILE A 69 -3.17 15.87 26.56
C ILE A 69 -3.91 15.14 27.68
N TYR A 70 -3.25 14.18 28.33
CA TYR A 70 -3.90 13.32 29.33
C TYR A 70 -3.56 13.69 30.78
N LYS A 71 -2.51 14.47 31.03
CA LYS A 71 -2.14 14.85 32.40
C LYS A 71 -3.00 16.01 32.89
N LYS A 72 -3.65 15.82 34.04
CA LYS A 72 -4.51 16.85 34.66
C LYS A 72 -3.77 18.18 34.86
N GLN A 73 -2.56 18.12 35.41
CA GLN A 73 -1.71 19.29 35.63
C GLN A 73 -1.43 20.10 34.35
N ASP A 74 -1.31 19.43 33.21
CA ASP A 74 -1.04 20.12 31.94
C ASP A 74 -2.31 20.71 31.35
N LEU A 75 -3.46 20.06 31.57
CA LEU A 75 -4.77 20.64 31.26
C LEU A 75 -5.02 21.89 32.10
N ASP A 76 -4.76 21.86 33.42
CA ASP A 76 -4.98 22.99 34.32
C ASP A 76 -4.19 24.23 33.88
N LYS A 77 -2.93 24.07 33.45
CA LYS A 77 -2.12 25.16 32.87
C LYS A 77 -2.74 25.76 31.60
N ILE A 78 -3.37 24.92 30.77
CA ILE A 78 -4.07 25.39 29.56
C ILE A 78 -5.34 26.15 29.95
N TYR A 79 -6.02 25.71 31.02
CA TYR A 79 -7.15 26.45 31.57
C TYR A 79 -6.73 27.83 32.10
N GLU A 80 -5.63 27.89 32.84
CA GLU A 80 -5.09 29.13 33.43
C GLU A 80 -4.56 30.10 32.37
N SER A 81 -3.96 29.61 31.28
CA SER A 81 -3.48 30.45 30.18
C SER A 81 -4.59 31.03 29.30
N GLY A 82 -5.83 30.51 29.40
CA GLY A 82 -6.96 30.96 28.58
C GLY A 82 -6.92 30.50 27.12
N GLU A 83 -5.98 29.62 26.76
CA GLU A 83 -5.81 29.13 25.38
C GLU A 83 -6.79 27.99 25.00
N ILE A 84 -7.69 27.62 25.90
CA ILE A 84 -8.65 26.51 25.75
C ILE A 84 -9.46 26.60 24.44
N GLU A 85 -9.83 27.81 24.02
CA GLU A 85 -10.62 28.03 22.81
C GLU A 85 -9.93 27.48 21.55
N ASN A 86 -8.60 27.50 21.50
CA ASN A 86 -7.82 26.97 20.39
C ASN A 86 -7.95 25.44 20.27
N TYR A 87 -8.20 24.75 21.39
CA TYR A 87 -8.19 23.30 21.48
C TYR A 87 -9.56 22.64 21.26
N LYS A 88 -10.67 23.41 21.25
CA LYS A 88 -12.05 22.88 21.17
C LYS A 88 -12.41 22.20 19.86
N LEU A 89 -11.89 22.70 18.73
CA LEU A 89 -12.26 22.24 17.39
C LEU A 89 -11.21 21.31 16.75
N ILE A 90 -10.11 21.05 17.46
CA ILE A 90 -9.02 20.20 16.96
C ILE A 90 -9.41 18.73 17.16
N PRO A 91 -9.32 17.87 16.14
CA PRO A 91 -9.49 16.43 16.31
C PRO A 91 -8.27 15.81 17.00
N TYR A 92 -8.50 14.97 18.01
CA TYR A 92 -7.45 14.29 18.75
C TYR A 92 -7.41 12.80 18.47
N LYS A 93 -6.21 12.22 18.52
CA LYS A 93 -6.02 10.77 18.54
C LYS A 93 -6.53 10.19 19.86
N ALA A 94 -6.85 8.90 19.87
CA ALA A 94 -7.13 8.21 21.12
C ALA A 94 -5.89 8.18 22.02
N ALA A 95 -6.09 8.32 23.32
CA ALA A 95 -5.02 8.14 24.31
C ALA A 95 -4.46 6.72 24.22
N ARG A 96 -3.13 6.58 24.37
CA ARG A 96 -2.51 5.26 24.33
C ARG A 96 -2.86 4.48 25.61
N SER A 97 -2.89 3.15 25.52
CA SER A 97 -3.23 2.28 26.66
C SER A 97 -2.22 2.33 27.82
N ASN A 98 -1.03 2.88 27.60
CA ASN A 98 0.00 3.09 28.61
C ASN A 98 0.04 4.52 29.17
N GLU A 99 -0.73 5.44 28.60
CA GLU A 99 -0.87 6.82 29.07
C GLU A 99 -2.03 6.86 30.07
N THR A 100 -1.82 7.45 31.25
CA THR A 100 -2.81 7.44 32.32
C THR A 100 -2.66 8.70 33.17
N CYS A 101 -3.77 9.22 33.67
CA CYS A 101 -3.84 10.43 34.49
C CYS A 101 -3.50 10.20 35.98
N SER A 102 -2.92 9.04 36.31
CA SER A 102 -2.62 8.63 37.69
C SER A 102 -1.38 9.35 38.19
N VAL A 103 -1.40 9.74 39.46
CA VAL A 103 -0.25 10.38 40.13
C VAL A 103 0.95 9.43 40.20
N PHE A 104 0.72 8.12 40.25
CA PHE A 104 1.78 7.10 40.27
C PHE A 104 2.36 6.78 38.89
N HIS A 105 1.91 7.45 37.83
CA HIS A 105 2.41 7.22 36.48
C HIS A 105 3.64 8.09 36.19
N ASP A 106 4.80 7.45 36.09
CA ASP A 106 6.03 8.09 35.64
C ASP A 106 6.37 7.69 34.18
N PRO A 107 6.48 8.65 33.24
CA PRO A 107 6.86 8.36 31.86
C PRO A 107 8.25 7.72 31.72
N ILE A 108 9.19 8.02 32.63
CA ILE A 108 10.55 7.46 32.60
C ILE A 108 10.50 5.98 32.93
N VAL A 109 9.79 5.61 34.01
CA VAL A 109 9.57 4.21 34.41
C VAL A 109 8.84 3.44 33.31
N ALA A 110 7.79 4.03 32.71
CA ALA A 110 7.07 3.39 31.61
C ALA A 110 7.98 3.14 30.38
N LYS A 111 8.86 4.10 30.06
CA LYS A 111 9.83 3.97 28.97
C LYS A 111 10.89 2.92 29.28
N PHE A 112 11.35 2.84 30.52
CA PHE A 112 12.27 1.81 30.98
C PHE A 112 11.68 0.40 30.86
N ILE A 113 10.41 0.21 31.28
CA ILE A 113 9.68 -1.06 31.09
C ILE A 113 9.60 -1.42 29.59
N ASN A 114 9.38 -0.44 28.71
CA ASN A 114 9.35 -0.68 27.27
C ASN A 114 10.72 -1.11 26.71
N TYR A 115 11.83 -0.61 27.27
CA TYR A 115 13.18 -1.06 26.87
C TYR A 115 13.52 -2.46 27.39
N MET A 116 13.04 -2.83 28.58
CA MET A 116 13.20 -4.19 29.12
C MET A 116 12.33 -5.23 28.40
N LEU A 117 11.34 -4.77 27.63
CA LEU A 117 10.34 -5.62 27.00
C LEU A 117 10.97 -6.59 26.01
N LYS A 118 10.71 -7.89 26.19
CA LYS A 118 11.06 -8.94 25.22
C LYS A 118 9.79 -9.55 24.64
N LYS A 119 9.72 -9.67 23.31
CA LYS A 119 8.59 -10.30 22.58
C LYS A 119 7.20 -9.76 23.00
N GLY A 120 7.09 -8.47 23.31
CA GLY A 120 5.83 -7.84 23.70
C GLY A 120 5.31 -8.19 25.10
N GLN A 121 6.08 -8.89 25.94
CA GLN A 121 5.62 -9.39 27.25
C GLN A 121 5.67 -8.32 28.35
N LYS A 122 4.70 -7.39 28.33
CA LYS A 122 4.73 -6.20 29.22
C LYS A 122 4.49 -6.52 30.68
N LYS A 123 3.65 -7.53 30.97
CA LYS A 123 3.39 -8.01 32.33
C LYS A 123 4.66 -8.56 32.99
N LEU A 124 5.47 -9.31 32.23
CA LEU A 124 6.72 -9.89 32.72
C LEU A 124 7.74 -8.79 33.04
N ALA A 125 7.98 -7.86 32.11
CA ALA A 125 8.93 -6.77 32.32
C ALA A 125 8.57 -5.92 33.55
N ARG A 126 7.28 -5.59 33.71
CA ARG A 126 6.77 -4.86 34.88
C ARG A 126 6.98 -5.64 36.18
N GLY A 127 6.62 -6.92 36.21
CA GLY A 127 6.79 -7.75 37.40
C GLY A 127 8.26 -7.98 37.80
N VAL A 128 9.20 -7.94 36.84
CA VAL A 128 10.63 -7.95 37.16
C VAL A 128 11.05 -6.64 37.82
N LEU A 129 10.60 -5.50 37.29
CA LEU A 129 10.93 -4.19 37.86
C LEU A 129 10.38 -4.02 39.27
N GLU A 130 9.11 -4.37 39.49
CA GLU A 130 8.46 -4.33 40.81
C GLU A 130 9.27 -5.14 41.83
N LYS A 131 9.67 -6.38 41.48
CA LYS A 131 10.52 -7.21 42.35
C LYS A 131 11.90 -6.62 42.65
N VAL A 132 12.47 -5.80 41.77
CA VAL A 132 13.77 -5.15 41.99
C VAL A 132 13.60 -3.95 42.92
N CYS A 133 12.56 -3.15 42.71
CA CYS A 133 12.24 -2.02 43.56
C CYS A 133 11.84 -2.44 44.98
N ASP A 134 11.08 -3.53 45.14
CA ASP A 134 10.65 -4.04 46.46
C ASP A 134 11.81 -4.63 47.29
N LYS A 135 12.93 -4.97 46.64
CA LYS A 135 14.10 -5.60 47.27
C LYS A 135 15.21 -4.63 47.61
N SER A 136 15.12 -3.38 47.17
CA SER A 136 16.13 -2.33 47.39
C SER A 136 15.71 -1.47 48.58
#